data_AF-A0A9E2U5A6-F1
#
_entry.id   AF-A0A9E2U5A6-F1
#
_cell.length_a   1.000
_cell.length_b   1.000
_cell.length_c   1.000
_cell.angle_alpha   90.00
_cell.angle_beta   90.00
_cell.angle_gamma   90.00
#
_symmetry.space_group_name_H-M   'P 1'
#
loop_
_entity.id
_entity.type
_entity.pdbx_description
1 polymer ?
#
loop_
_entity_poly.entity_id
_entity_poly.type
_entity_poly.pdbx_seq_one_letter_code
_entity_poly.pdbx_strand_id
1 'polypeptide(L)'
;MPQPNDLSRSLAALDQDSTLIAVIEMSQASWLVGAIVPGIERHPLKKLVTDAEVLLRLLQRWGLQDSSTAEKLREITELDLEELSAIDPPRGYGRD
;
A
#
# COMPACT_ATOMS: atom_id res chain seq x y z
N MET A 1 -16.61 -28.39 -8.61
CA MET A 1 -15.16 -28.30 -8.86
C MET A 1 -14.64 -27.05 -8.16
N PRO A 2 -13.51 -27.08 -7.45
CA PRO A 2 -12.92 -25.85 -6.92
C PRO A 2 -12.45 -24.98 -8.10
N GLN A 3 -12.81 -23.70 -8.11
CA GLN A 3 -12.32 -22.78 -9.13
C GLN A 3 -10.81 -22.62 -8.96
N PRO A 4 -10.01 -22.70 -10.05
CA PRO A 4 -8.55 -22.68 -9.97
C PRO A 4 -7.93 -21.34 -9.53
N ASN A 5 -8.73 -20.32 -9.20
CA ASN A 5 -8.22 -19.05 -8.69
C ASN A 5 -9.29 -18.33 -7.83
N ASP A 6 -9.72 -18.98 -6.75
CA ASP A 6 -10.64 -18.36 -5.79
C ASP A 6 -9.88 -17.30 -4.98
N LEU A 7 -9.94 -16.04 -5.44
CA LEU A 7 -9.30 -14.88 -4.79
C LEU A 7 -9.80 -14.64 -3.35
N SER A 8 -10.89 -15.31 -2.92
CA SER A 8 -11.32 -15.29 -1.52
C SER A 8 -10.49 -16.21 -0.61
N ARG A 9 -9.63 -17.05 -1.19
CA ARG A 9 -8.77 -17.99 -0.46
C ARG A 9 -7.29 -17.72 -0.73
N SER A 10 -6.58 -17.33 0.31
CA SER A 10 -5.12 -17.27 0.28
C SER A 10 -4.52 -18.67 0.06
N LEU A 11 -3.51 -18.75 -0.80
CA LEU A 11 -2.77 -19.99 -1.08
C LEU A 11 -1.88 -20.44 0.08
N ALA A 12 -1.56 -19.54 1.00
CA ALA A 12 -0.79 -19.77 2.20
C ALA A 12 -1.31 -18.89 3.35
N ALA A 13 -1.06 -19.31 4.59
CA ALA A 13 -1.26 -18.44 5.75
C ALA A 13 -0.21 -17.31 5.76
N LEU A 14 -0.60 -16.14 6.26
CA LEU A 14 0.33 -15.02 6.44
C LEU A 14 1.27 -15.30 7.62
N ASP A 15 2.57 -15.29 7.37
CA ASP A 15 3.60 -15.29 8.40
C ASP A 15 4.15 -13.86 8.61
N GLN A 16 3.67 -13.20 9.67
CA GLN A 16 4.04 -11.81 9.96
C GLN A 16 5.52 -11.66 10.36
N ASP A 17 6.14 -12.71 10.90
CA ASP A 17 7.52 -12.66 11.38
C ASP A 17 8.54 -12.65 10.24
N SER A 18 8.12 -13.02 9.02
CA SER A 18 8.95 -13.03 7.82
C SER A 18 8.43 -12.13 6.69
N THR A 19 7.25 -11.51 6.86
CA THR A 19 6.59 -10.70 5.83
C THR A 19 6.63 -9.21 6.17
N LEU A 20 7.17 -8.38 5.25
CA LEU A 20 6.96 -6.93 5.30
C LEU A 20 5.49 -6.61 4.98
N ILE A 21 4.80 -5.96 5.90
CA ILE A 21 3.43 -5.48 5.70
C ILE A 21 3.47 -3.96 5.71
N ALA A 22 2.96 -3.32 4.66
CA ALA A 22 2.90 -1.87 4.55
C ALA A 22 1.47 -1.40 4.25
N VAL A 23 1.04 -0.33 4.90
CA VAL A 23 -0.20 0.40 4.63
C VAL A 23 0.17 1.78 4.13
N ILE A 24 -0.40 2.16 2.99
CA ILE A 24 -0.16 3.47 2.36
C ILE A 24 -1.50 4.18 2.30
N GLU A 25 -1.65 5.22 3.12
CA GLU A 25 -2.74 6.19 2.98
C GLU A 25 -2.31 7.24 1.95
N MET A 26 -3.04 7.30 0.84
CA MET A 26 -2.72 8.17 -0.28
C MET A 26 -3.64 9.40 -0.31
N SER A 27 -3.05 10.58 -0.48
CA SER A 27 -3.73 11.81 -0.84
C SER A 27 -2.95 12.54 -1.93
N GLN A 28 -3.55 13.56 -2.55
CA GLN A 28 -2.86 14.41 -3.54
C GLN A 28 -1.73 15.26 -2.95
N ALA A 29 -1.74 15.51 -1.63
CA ALA A 29 -0.75 16.39 -0.99
C ALA A 29 0.42 15.63 -0.36
N SER A 30 0.16 14.45 0.19
CA SER A 30 1.16 13.63 0.86
C SER A 30 0.68 12.20 1.05
N TRP A 31 1.62 11.27 1.22
CA TRP A 31 1.29 9.89 1.59
C TRP A 31 1.75 9.60 3.02
N LEU A 32 0.95 8.84 3.75
CA LEU A 32 1.32 8.31 5.05
C LEU A 32 1.55 6.80 4.92
N VAL A 33 2.76 6.36 5.26
CA VAL A 33 3.20 4.97 5.09
C VAL A 33 3.52 4.39 6.46
N GLY A 34 2.72 3.42 6.90
CA GLY A 34 2.97 2.61 8.09
C GLY A 34 3.41 1.20 7.72
N ALA A 35 4.22 0.54 8.55
CA ALA A 35 4.60 -0.86 8.30
C ALA A 35 4.79 -1.70 9.56
N ILE A 36 4.69 -3.02 9.38
CA ILE A 36 5.25 -4.04 10.26
C ILE A 36 6.46 -4.62 9.52
N VAL A 37 7.64 -4.50 10.12
CA VAL A 37 8.90 -4.92 9.52
C VAL A 37 9.46 -6.09 10.33
N PRO A 38 9.69 -7.27 9.70
CA PRO A 38 10.32 -8.41 10.34
C PRO A 38 11.57 -8.04 11.15
N GLY A 39 11.63 -8.49 12.41
CA GLY A 39 12.76 -8.24 13.31
C GLY A 39 12.85 -6.81 13.87
N ILE A 40 11.88 -5.93 13.60
CA ILE A 40 11.81 -4.58 14.17
C ILE A 40 10.56 -4.49 15.06
N GLU A 41 10.75 -4.36 16.36
CA GLU A 41 9.63 -4.25 17.33
C GLU A 41 8.78 -2.98 17.14
N ARG A 42 9.36 -1.92 16.59
CA ARG A 42 8.65 -0.66 16.34
C ARG A 42 8.01 -0.69 14.96
N HIS A 43 6.75 -0.30 14.87
CA HIS A 43 6.06 -0.07 13.60
C HIS A 43 6.44 1.31 13.05
N PRO A 44 7.27 1.41 11.99
CA PRO A 44 7.64 2.71 11.46
C PRO A 44 6.45 3.39 10.77
N LEU A 45 6.39 4.72 10.91
CA LEU A 45 5.43 5.59 10.25
C LEU A 45 6.17 6.74 9.58
N LYS A 46 5.90 6.99 8.29
CA LYS A 46 6.53 8.04 7.51
C LYS A 46 5.51 8.81 6.70
N LYS A 47 5.61 10.14 6.75
CA LYS A 47 4.92 11.04 5.84
C LYS A 47 5.85 11.37 4.67
N LEU A 48 5.38 11.19 3.45
CA LEU A 48 6.12 11.41 2.20
C LEU A 48 5.41 12.47 1.36
N VAL A 49 6.18 13.15 0.52
CA VAL A 49 5.62 13.81 -0.67
C VAL A 49 5.03 12.75 -1.60
N THR A 50 4.11 13.13 -2.48
CA THR A 50 3.46 12.23 -3.45
C THR A 50 4.43 11.82 -4.57
N ASP A 51 5.38 10.94 -4.25
CA ASP A 51 6.46 10.50 -5.13
C ASP A 51 6.68 8.98 -5.00
N ALA A 52 6.48 8.28 -6.12
CA ALA A 52 6.59 6.84 -6.25
C ALA A 52 7.98 6.30 -5.90
N GLU A 53 9.01 6.98 -6.36
CA GLU A 53 10.38 6.52 -6.23
C GLU A 53 10.84 6.72 -4.78
N VAL A 54 10.35 7.76 -4.12
CA VAL A 54 10.56 7.96 -2.67
C VAL A 54 9.88 6.85 -1.86
N LEU A 55 8.64 6.47 -2.20
CA LEU A 55 7.93 5.36 -1.58
C LEU A 55 8.68 4.03 -1.79
N LEU A 56 9.09 3.73 -3.02
CA LEU A 56 9.81 2.50 -3.35
C LEU A 56 11.11 2.39 -2.55
N ARG A 57 11.90 3.46 -2.48
CA ARG A 57 13.15 3.50 -1.71
C ARG A 57 12.91 3.33 -0.21
N LEU A 58 11.77 3.80 0.31
CA LEU A 58 11.39 3.57 1.70
C LEU A 58 11.10 2.10 1.96
N LEU A 59 10.28 1.46 1.10
CA LEU A 59 9.92 0.05 1.25
C LEU A 59 11.12 -0.88 1.07
N GLN A 60 12.02 -0.58 0.12
CA GLN A 60 13.28 -1.31 -0.04
C GLN A 60 14.16 -1.22 1.22
N ARG A 61 14.19 -0.05 1.88
CA ARG A 61 14.90 0.11 3.15
C ARG A 61 14.29 -0.73 4.27
N TRP A 62 12.98 -0.97 4.22
CA TRP A 62 12.27 -1.86 5.14
C TRP A 62 12.29 -3.33 4.70
N GLY A 63 13.06 -3.68 3.67
CA GLY A 63 13.29 -5.06 3.27
C GLY A 63 12.41 -5.57 2.13
N LEU A 64 11.73 -4.70 1.38
CA LEU A 64 11.08 -5.09 0.13
C LEU A 64 12.13 -5.55 -0.88
N GLN A 65 12.07 -6.83 -1.27
CA GLN A 65 13.00 -7.46 -2.20
C GLN A 65 12.35 -7.85 -3.53
N ASP A 66 11.02 -7.90 -3.59
CA ASP A 66 10.27 -8.36 -4.76
C ASP A 66 10.17 -7.27 -5.83
N SER A 67 10.85 -7.48 -6.96
CA SER A 67 10.87 -6.54 -8.08
C SER A 67 9.52 -6.40 -8.77
N SER A 68 8.67 -7.43 -8.75
CA SER A 68 7.33 -7.36 -9.36
C SER A 68 6.37 -6.52 -8.53
N THR A 69 6.53 -6.54 -7.20
CA THR A 69 5.81 -5.66 -6.28
C THR A 69 6.28 -4.22 -6.45
N ALA A 70 7.59 -4.02 -6.61
CA ALA A 70 8.15 -2.70 -6.93
C ALA A 70 7.60 -2.12 -8.24
N GLU A 71 7.42 -2.96 -9.27
CA GLU A 71 6.84 -2.56 -10.55
C GLU A 71 5.36 -2.16 -10.43
N LYS A 72 4.54 -2.99 -9.75
CA LYS A 72 3.12 -2.68 -9.48
C LYS A 72 2.93 -1.40 -8.67
N LEU A 73 3.83 -1.11 -7.74
CA LEU A 73 3.78 0.14 -6.96
C LEU A 73 3.96 1.38 -7.84
N ARG A 74 4.67 1.29 -8.97
CA ARG A 74 4.77 2.40 -9.93
C ARG A 74 3.47 2.62 -10.69
N GLU A 75 2.71 1.57 -10.96
CA GLU A 75 1.39 1.71 -11.61
C GLU A 75 0.41 2.48 -10.72
N ILE A 76 0.47 2.32 -9.39
CA ILE A 76 -0.38 3.03 -8.42
C ILE A 76 -0.20 4.56 -8.52
N THR A 77 0.99 5.03 -8.92
CA THR A 77 1.30 6.47 -8.94
C THR A 77 0.99 7.13 -10.26
N GLU A 78 0.87 6.33 -11.33
CA GLU A 78 0.34 6.73 -12.63
C GLU A 78 -1.18 6.62 -12.69
N LEU A 79 -1.83 6.14 -11.62
CA LEU A 79 -3.28 6.20 -11.52
C LEU A 79 -3.70 7.67 -11.52
N ASP A 80 -4.43 8.05 -12.56
CA ASP A 80 -5.11 9.33 -12.61
C ASP A 80 -6.19 9.37 -11.53
N LEU A 81 -5.86 9.96 -10.39
CA LEU A 81 -6.80 10.14 -9.28
C LEU A 81 -7.77 11.31 -9.53
N GLU A 82 -7.73 11.99 -10.69
CA GLU A 82 -8.73 12.98 -11.07
C GLU A 82 -10.12 12.35 -11.16
N GLU A 83 -10.25 11.14 -11.71
CA GLU A 83 -11.54 10.44 -11.78
C GLU A 83 -12.14 10.13 -10.41
N LEU A 84 -11.29 9.85 -9.41
CA LEU A 84 -11.71 9.63 -8.01
C LEU A 84 -12.23 10.92 -7.37
N SER A 85 -11.73 12.09 -7.77
CA SER A 85 -12.23 13.39 -7.31
C SER A 85 -13.61 13.76 -7.88
N ALA A 86 -14.01 13.13 -8.99
CA ALA A 86 -15.31 13.33 -9.64
C ALA A 86 -16.45 12.51 -9.00
N ILE A 87 -16.13 11.60 -8.07
CA ILE A 87 -17.13 10.83 -7.34
C ILE A 87 -17.79 11.74 -6.30
N ASP A 88 -19.03 12.17 -6.55
CA ASP A 88 -19.83 12.91 -5.57
C ASP A 88 -20.08 12.00 -4.35
N PRO A 89 -19.50 12.33 -3.18
CA PRO A 89 -19.65 11.48 -2.02
C PRO A 89 -21.13 11.40 -1.62
N PRO A 90 -21.60 10.22 -1.15
CA PRO A 90 -22.98 10.08 -0.74
C PRO A 90 -23.35 11.13 0.31
N ARG A 91 -24.56 11.70 0.17
CA ARG A 91 -25.08 12.74 1.06
C ARG A 91 -24.89 12.32 2.53
N GLY A 92 -24.09 13.07 3.26
CA GLY A 92 -23.79 12.83 4.68
C GLY A 92 -22.34 12.46 4.99
N TYR A 93 -21.49 12.26 3.98
CA TYR A 93 -20.05 12.08 4.20
C TYR A 93 -19.39 13.40 4.64
N GLY A 94 -18.63 13.41 5.74
CA GLY A 94 -17.81 14.55 6.16
C GLY A 94 -18.45 15.55 7.14
N ARG A 95 -19.48 15.16 7.91
CA ARG A 95 -19.87 15.89 9.12
C ARG A 95 -19.78 14.99 10.34
N ASP A 96 -18.60 15.01 10.98
CA ASP A 96 -18.38 14.85 12.41
C ASP A 96 -17.15 15.68 12.78
#